data_AF-M1EDN4-F1
#
_entry.id   AF-M1EDN4-F1
#
_cell.length_a   1.000
_cell.length_b   1.000
_cell.length_c   1.000
_cell.angle_alpha   90.00
_cell.angle_beta   90.00
_cell.angle_gamma   90.00
#
_symmetry.space_group_name_H-M   'P 1'
#
loop_
_entity.id
_entity.type
_entity.pdbx_description
1 polymer ?
#
loop_
_entity_poly.entity_id
_entity_poly.type
_entity_poly.pdbx_seq_one_letter_code
_entity_poly.pdbx_strand_id
1 'polypeptide(L)'
;KMGLDEDGEPDNEGCNLSCLVAIGRLHSHVVPQPVNGEIRVKSMEYVSRHAIDGKFVFVDQRATAILAYLPQELLGTSCYEY
;
A
#
# COMPACT_ATOMS: atom_id res chain seq x y z
N LYS A 1 26.39 -36.67 -47.64
CA LYS A 1 25.20 -36.15 -48.31
C LYS A 1 24.13 -35.96 -47.25
N MET A 2 23.76 -34.69 -47.02
CA MET A 2 22.75 -34.14 -46.09
C MET A 2 22.90 -34.60 -44.62
N GLY A 3 23.39 -33.76 -43.70
CA GLY A 3 22.83 -32.44 -43.39
C GLY A 3 21.69 -32.69 -42.41
N LEU A 4 21.99 -32.61 -41.12
CA LEU A 4 20.99 -32.66 -40.04
C LEU A 4 20.10 -31.44 -40.24
N ASP A 5 18.88 -31.64 -40.71
CA ASP A 5 17.88 -30.58 -40.71
C ASP A 5 17.55 -30.27 -39.25
N GLU A 6 18.04 -29.13 -38.79
CA GLU A 6 17.78 -28.55 -37.49
C GLU A 6 16.28 -28.23 -37.42
N ASP A 7 15.55 -29.05 -36.66
CA ASP A 7 14.15 -28.82 -36.28
C ASP A 7 14.11 -27.59 -35.34
N GLY A 8 14.17 -26.41 -35.95
CA GLY A 8 13.99 -25.13 -35.29
C GLY A 8 12.51 -24.84 -35.10
N GLU A 9 11.83 -25.66 -34.29
CA GLU A 9 10.53 -25.28 -33.73
C GLU A 9 10.75 -24.23 -32.63
N PRO A 10 9.85 -23.24 -32.53
CA PRO A 10 10.13 -21.99 -31.85
C PRO A 10 10.38 -22.28 -30.38
N ASP A 11 11.51 -21.79 -29.88
CA ASP A 11 11.67 -21.55 -28.46
C ASP A 11 10.63 -20.47 -28.09
N ASN A 12 9.38 -20.92 -27.91
CA ASN A 12 8.33 -20.24 -27.20
C ASN A 12 8.77 -20.29 -25.74
N GLU A 13 9.87 -19.59 -25.46
CA GLU A 13 10.33 -19.17 -24.16
C GLU A 13 9.18 -18.34 -23.62
N GLY A 14 8.21 -19.05 -23.03
CA GLY A 14 6.96 -18.50 -22.57
C GLY A 14 7.33 -17.29 -21.76
N CYS A 15 7.03 -16.11 -22.31
CA CYS A 15 7.30 -14.87 -21.64
C CYS A 15 6.55 -14.98 -20.33
N ASN A 16 7.29 -15.22 -19.25
CA ASN A 16 6.75 -15.24 -17.91
C ASN A 16 6.41 -13.78 -17.64
N LEU A 17 5.24 -13.36 -18.12
CA LEU A 17 4.75 -11.99 -18.03
C LEU A 17 4.42 -11.74 -16.57
N SER A 18 5.43 -11.35 -15.80
CA SER A 18 5.25 -10.79 -14.47
C SER A 18 4.59 -9.43 -14.64
N CYS A 19 3.26 -9.38 -14.53
CA CYS A 19 2.49 -8.15 -14.60
C CYS A 19 1.81 -7.86 -13.26
N LEU A 20 1.76 -6.58 -12.88
CA LEU A 20 0.96 -6.09 -11.77
C LEU A 20 -0.36 -5.57 -12.34
N VAL A 21 -1.47 -6.20 -11.99
CA VAL A 21 -2.82 -5.68 -12.27
C VAL A 21 -3.36 -5.10 -10.98
N ALA A 22 -3.73 -3.82 -11.01
CA ALA A 22 -4.21 -3.09 -9.83
C ALA A 22 -5.37 -2.16 -10.18
N ILE A 23 -6.16 -1.80 -9.16
CA ILE A 23 -7.24 -0.82 -9.25
C ILE A 23 -6.88 0.37 -8.36
N GLY A 24 -6.67 1.54 -8.96
CA GLY A 24 -6.49 2.78 -8.23
C GLY A 24 -7.83 3.31 -7.72
N ARG A 25 -7.93 3.58 -6.42
CA ARG A 25 -9.09 4.24 -5.81
C ARG A 25 -8.62 5.44 -5.02
N LEU A 26 -9.19 6.61 -5.31
CA LEU A 26 -9.01 7.80 -4.48
C LEU A 26 -10.06 7.79 -3.37
N HIS A 27 -9.64 7.72 -2.12
CA HIS A 27 -10.53 7.89 -0.97
C HIS A 27 -10.65 9.39 -0.64
N SER A 28 -11.88 9.89 -0.52
CA SER A 28 -12.12 11.25 -0.05
C SER A 28 -11.70 11.39 1.41
N HIS A 29 -10.92 12.43 1.72
CA HIS A 29 -10.43 12.73 3.06
C HIS A 29 -11.48 13.40 3.97
N VAL A 30 -12.70 13.61 3.45
CA VAL A 30 -13.79 14.22 4.22
C VAL A 30 -14.27 13.21 5.26
N VAL A 31 -14.00 13.49 6.53
CA VAL A 31 -14.65 12.78 7.64
C VAL A 31 -16.17 12.94 7.44
N PRO A 32 -16.95 11.84 7.36
CA PRO A 32 -18.40 11.94 7.29
C PRO A 32 -18.87 12.84 8.43
N GLN A 33 -19.77 13.79 8.14
CA GLN A 33 -20.32 14.75 9.11
C GLN A 33 -20.60 14.07 10.46
N PRO A 34 -20.41 14.77 11.60
CA PRO A 34 -20.79 14.24 12.90
C PRO A 34 -22.28 13.84 12.85
N VAL A 35 -22.53 12.54 12.83
CA VAL A 35 -23.85 11.96 12.63
C VAL A 35 -24.66 12.20 13.89
N ASN A 36 -25.66 13.07 13.77
CA ASN A 36 -26.73 13.18 14.76
C ASN A 36 -27.53 11.87 14.76
N GLY A 37 -27.47 11.12 15.87
CA GLY A 37 -28.46 10.12 16.24
C GLY A 37 -28.27 8.71 15.67
N GLU A 38 -28.23 7.74 16.58
CA GLU A 38 -28.57 6.31 16.45
C GLU A 38 -27.74 5.37 15.55
N ILE A 39 -26.89 5.86 14.64
CA ILE A 39 -26.05 4.99 13.80
C ILE A 39 -24.62 4.90 14.40
N ARG A 40 -24.26 3.72 14.96
CA ARG A 40 -22.86 3.44 15.36
C ARG A 40 -21.99 3.24 14.12
N VAL A 41 -21.44 4.33 13.60
CA VAL A 41 -20.34 4.28 12.63
C VAL A 41 -19.05 3.90 13.38
N LYS A 42 -18.30 2.92 12.88
CA LYS A 42 -16.99 2.56 13.45
C LYS A 42 -16.03 3.74 13.27
N SER A 43 -15.41 4.20 14.36
CA SER A 43 -14.40 5.26 14.30
C SER A 43 -13.24 4.84 13.39
N MET A 44 -12.70 5.79 12.62
CA MET A 44 -11.48 5.57 11.86
C MET A 44 -10.29 5.57 12.81
N GLU A 45 -9.65 4.42 12.93
CA GLU A 45 -8.51 4.18 13.83
C GLU A 45 -7.33 3.61 13.02
N TYR A 46 -6.11 3.98 13.41
CA TYR A 46 -4.86 3.38 12.92
C TYR A 46 -4.02 2.92 14.12
N VAL A 47 -3.07 2.02 13.84
CA VAL A 47 -2.08 1.55 14.82
C VAL A 47 -0.69 1.99 14.40
N SER A 48 0.06 2.54 15.35
CA SER A 48 1.49 2.82 15.21
C SER A 48 2.26 2.22 16.40
N ARG A 49 3.56 2.00 16.19
CA ARG A 49 4.51 1.68 17.29
C ARG A 49 5.62 2.72 17.27
N HIS A 50 6.12 3.07 18.44
CA HIS A 50 7.17 4.06 18.61
C HIS A 50 8.38 3.48 19.36
N ALA A 51 9.56 3.99 19.04
CA ALA A 51 10.75 3.81 19.86
C ALA A 51 10.62 4.60 21.18
N ILE A 52 11.53 4.34 22.12
CA ILE A 52 11.52 5.00 23.45
C ILE A 52 11.69 6.52 23.31
N ASP A 53 12.36 7.00 22.26
CA ASP A 53 12.53 8.42 21.95
C ASP A 53 11.33 9.04 21.19
N GLY A 54 10.23 8.30 21.03
CA GLY A 54 8.99 8.79 20.42
C GLY A 54 8.94 8.68 18.89
N LYS A 55 9.98 8.14 18.24
CA LYS A 55 9.99 8.02 16.78
C LYS A 55 9.10 6.88 16.28
N PHE A 56 8.39 7.09 15.18
CA PHE A 56 7.62 6.01 14.55
C PHE A 56 8.55 4.89 14.07
N VAL A 57 8.29 3.66 14.51
CA VAL A 57 8.97 2.44 14.03
C VAL A 57 8.03 1.52 13.24
N PHE A 58 6.73 1.81 13.26
CA PHE A 58 5.72 1.12 12.48
C PHE A 58 4.47 2.00 12.37
N VAL A 59 3.84 2.01 11.19
CA VAL A 59 2.50 2.54 10.94
C VAL A 59 1.73 1.57 10.05
N ASP A 60 0.47 1.31 10.36
CA ASP A 60 -0.36 0.50 9.48
C ASP A 60 -0.84 1.28 8.24
N GLN A 61 -1.36 0.57 7.24
CA GLN A 61 -1.81 1.15 5.95
C GLN A 61 -2.95 2.18 6.09
N ARG A 62 -3.69 2.19 7.20
CA ARG A 62 -4.81 3.11 7.43
C ARG A 62 -4.32 4.49 7.83
N ALA A 63 -3.10 4.59 8.38
CA ALA A 63 -2.48 5.86 8.72
C ALA A 63 -2.48 6.83 7.54
N THR A 64 -2.22 6.36 6.32
CA THR A 64 -2.24 7.22 5.12
C THR A 64 -3.64 7.75 4.81
N ALA A 65 -4.68 6.94 4.97
CA ALA A 65 -6.05 7.40 4.75
C ALA A 65 -6.49 8.42 5.82
N ILE A 66 -6.01 8.27 7.05
CA ILE A 66 -6.44 9.06 8.21
C ILE A 66 -5.61 10.35 8.37
N LEU A 67 -4.29 10.26 8.21
CA LEU A 67 -3.35 11.35 8.48
C LEU A 67 -2.83 12.03 7.20
N ALA A 68 -3.11 11.46 6.02
CA ALA A 68 -2.61 11.92 4.72
C ALA A 68 -1.08 11.87 4.55
N TYR A 69 -0.35 11.17 5.42
CA TYR A 69 1.08 10.87 5.26
C TYR A 69 1.32 9.46 4.73
N LEU A 70 2.29 9.31 3.84
CA LEU A 70 2.83 8.01 3.47
C LEU A 70 3.69 7.43 4.60
N PRO A 71 3.82 6.09 4.71
CA PRO A 71 4.61 5.47 5.76
C PRO A 71 6.06 5.99 5.84
N GLN A 72 6.69 6.24 4.69
CA GLN A 72 8.06 6.76 4.60
C GLN A 72 8.23 8.20 5.10
N GLU A 73 7.15 8.98 5.18
CA GLU A 73 7.17 10.34 5.72
C GLU A 73 7.06 10.35 7.25
N LEU A 74 6.60 9.24 7.85
CA LEU A 74 6.44 9.08 9.30
C LEU A 74 7.58 8.26 9.91
N LEU A 75 8.02 7.19 9.26
CA LEU A 75 9.00 6.27 9.84
C LEU A 75 10.33 6.99 10.13
N GLY A 76 10.75 6.94 11.39
CA GLY A 76 11.96 7.60 11.88
C GLY A 76 11.80 9.06 12.31
N THR A 77 10.65 9.70 12.03
CA THR A 77 10.33 11.04 12.56
C THR A 77 9.71 10.93 13.95
N SER A 78 9.85 12.00 14.73
CA SER A 78 9.32 12.03 16.10
C SER A 78 7.81 12.27 16.07
N CYS A 79 7.04 11.55 16.89
CA CYS A 79 5.61 11.80 17.02
C CYS A 79 5.28 13.23 17.52
N TYR A 80 6.27 13.94 18.08
CA TYR A 80 6.12 15.32 18.55
C TYR A 80 6.30 16.39 17.46
N GLU A 81 6.63 16.01 16.22
CA GLU A 81 6.84 16.93 15.09
C GLU A 81 5.54 17.23 14.30
N TYR A 82 4.41 16.63 14.67
CA TYR A 82 3.10 16.72 14.01
C TYR A 82 2.03 17.18 14.99
#